data_AF-A0AAP0HP67-F1
#
_entry.id   AF-A0AAP0HP67-F1
#
_cell.length_a   1.000
_cell.length_b   1.000
_cell.length_c   1.000
_cell.angle_alpha   90.00
_cell.angle_beta   90.00
_cell.angle_gamma   90.00
#
_symmetry.space_group_name_H-M   'P 1'
#
loop_
_entity.id
_entity.type
_entity.pdbx_description
1 polymer ?
#
loop_
_entity_poly.entity_id
_entity_poly.type
_entity_poly.pdbx_seq_one_letter_code
_entity_poly.pdbx_strand_id
1 'polypeptide(L)'
;MSTLLRLALLTLIVLLHISSSVAAARHDYGDALRKSILFFEGQRSGELPPTSASSGAATPHCATAPQPDVLGDALSDHGCWERPEDMDTLRTVYKIDQNHPGSDVAGETAAALAAASIVFRSRDPRYSALLLSRAISVFEFADRHRGAYSSSLRKAVCPFYCDFNGYQDELLWGAAWLHKASRRREYREYIVKNEVVLHAGDTINEFGWDNKHAGINVLISKEVRSVDGEADYLNSFKNNADSFICTLLPGVSNSQVQYSPGGLIFKTGGSNMQHVTSLSFLLLAYSNYLSHANKVVPCGGKSATSTQLRLLAKRQVDYILGDNPLRMSYMVGYGPRYPMRIHHRGSSLPAIPAHPAHIQCKEGTRFYLSPNPNPNVLVGAVVGGPNRSDAFPDSRPFFQESEPTTYINAPLVGLLAYFWAHGA
;
A
#
# COMPACT_ATOMS: atom_id res chain seq x y z
N MET A 1 -47.68 0.91 44.05
CA MET A 1 -46.24 1.00 43.71
C MET A 1 -45.77 2.42 43.99
N SER A 2 -44.80 2.59 44.89
CA SER A 2 -44.27 3.92 45.21
C SER A 2 -43.60 4.52 43.96
N THR A 3 -43.58 5.85 43.91
CA THR A 3 -42.96 6.64 42.83
C THR A 3 -41.51 6.23 42.56
N LEU A 4 -40.80 5.79 43.61
CA LEU A 4 -39.45 5.23 43.55
C LEU A 4 -39.37 3.91 42.76
N LEU A 5 -40.36 3.02 42.91
CA LEU A 5 -40.39 1.75 42.19
C LEU A 5 -40.65 1.93 40.69
N ARG A 6 -41.43 2.97 40.31
CA ARG A 6 -41.66 3.34 38.92
C ARG A 6 -40.42 3.97 38.29
N LEU A 7 -39.72 4.84 39.01
CA LEU A 7 -38.45 5.41 38.54
C LEU A 7 -37.38 4.32 38.34
N ALA A 8 -37.25 3.39 39.29
CA ALA A 8 -36.29 2.29 39.20
C ALA A 8 -36.58 1.34 38.03
N LEU A 9 -37.86 1.07 37.74
CA LEU A 9 -38.24 0.24 36.60
C LEU A 9 -38.00 0.97 35.26
N LEU A 10 -38.26 2.28 35.20
CA LEU A 10 -37.97 3.12 34.03
C LEU A 10 -36.47 3.24 33.76
N THR A 11 -35.64 3.44 34.78
CA THR A 11 -34.18 3.43 34.60
C THR A 11 -33.66 2.06 34.21
N LEU A 12 -34.21 0.97 34.75
CA LEU A 12 -33.82 -0.38 34.34
C LEU A 12 -34.22 -0.69 32.90
N ILE A 13 -35.40 -0.25 32.43
CA ILE A 13 -35.84 -0.40 31.04
C ILE A 13 -35.00 0.47 30.10
N VAL A 14 -34.67 1.70 30.48
CA VAL A 14 -33.76 2.58 29.73
C VAL A 14 -32.35 2.00 29.68
N LEU A 15 -31.84 1.44 30.78
CA LEU A 15 -30.55 0.75 30.82
C LEU A 15 -30.57 -0.54 29.98
N LEU A 16 -31.66 -1.31 29.99
CA LEU A 16 -31.85 -2.49 29.15
C LEU A 16 -31.99 -2.13 27.66
N HIS A 17 -32.57 -0.96 27.32
CA HIS A 17 -32.67 -0.47 25.94
C HIS A 17 -31.37 0.20 25.45
N ILE A 18 -30.56 0.78 26.34
CA ILE A 18 -29.19 1.23 26.04
C ILE A 18 -28.24 0.03 25.91
N SER A 19 -28.56 -1.10 26.55
CA SER A 19 -27.81 -2.37 26.44
C SER A 19 -28.17 -3.21 25.22
N SER A 20 -29.12 -2.77 24.39
CA SER A 20 -29.31 -3.28 23.03
C SER A 20 -28.16 -2.77 22.15
N SER A 21 -27.00 -3.37 22.36
CA SER A 21 -25.92 -3.59 21.41
C SER A 21 -26.11 -2.89 20.05
N VAL A 22 -25.57 -1.67 19.92
CA VAL A 22 -24.88 -1.34 18.67
C VAL A 22 -23.63 -2.22 18.68
N ALA A 23 -23.81 -3.50 18.38
CA ALA A 23 -22.70 -4.27 17.85
C ALA A 23 -22.30 -3.51 16.59
N ALA A 24 -21.18 -2.80 16.64
CA ALA A 24 -20.56 -2.27 15.43
C ALA A 24 -20.53 -3.44 14.46
N ALA A 25 -21.26 -3.33 13.35
CA ALA A 25 -21.36 -4.43 12.39
C ALA A 25 -19.92 -4.77 11.99
N ARG A 26 -19.46 -5.93 12.44
CA ARG A 26 -18.08 -6.35 12.24
C ARG A 26 -17.88 -6.50 10.74
N HIS A 27 -16.94 -5.74 10.19
CA HIS A 27 -16.60 -5.86 8.78
C HIS A 27 -16.16 -7.29 8.45
N ASP A 28 -16.58 -7.80 7.30
CA ASP A 28 -16.12 -9.07 6.77
C ASP A 28 -14.76 -8.86 6.08
N TYR A 29 -13.69 -9.00 6.86
CA TYR A 29 -12.33 -8.88 6.32
C TYR A 29 -11.99 -10.00 5.33
N GLY A 30 -12.69 -11.14 5.37
CA GLY A 30 -12.49 -12.23 4.40
C GLY A 30 -13.00 -11.84 3.02
N ASP A 31 -14.21 -11.27 2.96
CA ASP A 31 -14.76 -10.71 1.72
C ASP A 31 -13.92 -9.55 1.20
N ALA A 32 -13.55 -8.59 2.07
CA ALA A 32 -12.67 -7.48 1.69
C ALA A 32 -11.31 -7.97 1.16
N LEU A 33 -10.70 -8.98 1.79
CA LEU A 33 -9.44 -9.58 1.35
C LEU A 33 -9.58 -10.21 -0.04
N ARG A 34 -10.63 -11.02 -0.25
CA ARG A 34 -10.91 -11.65 -1.54
C ARG A 34 -11.07 -10.60 -2.64
N LYS A 35 -11.83 -9.54 -2.36
CA LYS A 35 -12.02 -8.43 -3.31
C LYS A 35 -10.72 -7.69 -3.59
N SER A 36 -9.91 -7.40 -2.57
CA SER A 36 -8.61 -6.75 -2.75
C SER A 36 -7.66 -7.55 -3.64
N ILE A 37 -7.71 -8.89 -3.60
CA ILE A 37 -6.98 -9.76 -4.52
C ILE A 37 -7.54 -9.68 -5.94
N LEU A 38 -8.87 -9.67 -6.11
CA LEU A 38 -9.53 -9.51 -7.42
C LEU A 38 -9.15 -8.19 -8.11
N PHE A 39 -8.94 -7.12 -7.35
CA PHE A 39 -8.43 -5.86 -7.91
C PHE A 39 -7.11 -6.06 -8.68
N PHE A 40 -6.16 -6.82 -8.13
CA PHE A 40 -4.90 -7.09 -8.84
C PHE A 40 -5.09 -7.95 -10.11
N GLU A 41 -6.13 -8.78 -10.18
CA GLU A 41 -6.51 -9.45 -11.44
C GLU A 41 -7.03 -8.43 -12.47
N GLY A 42 -7.83 -7.45 -12.03
CA GLY A 42 -8.34 -6.37 -12.87
C GLY A 42 -7.27 -5.39 -13.39
N GLN A 43 -6.08 -5.38 -12.80
CA GLN A 43 -4.95 -4.55 -13.26
C GLN A 43 -3.98 -5.29 -14.20
N ARG A 44 -4.26 -6.54 -14.59
CA ARG A 44 -3.35 -7.33 -15.42
C ARG A 44 -3.17 -6.77 -16.82
N SER A 45 -1.97 -7.03 -17.33
CA SER A 45 -1.48 -6.92 -18.72
C SER A 45 -0.62 -8.19 -18.93
N GLY A 46 -0.46 -8.86 -20.06
CA GLY A 46 -1.15 -8.78 -21.32
C GLY A 46 -2.02 -9.99 -21.64
N GLU A 47 -1.48 -11.07 -22.23
CA GLU A 47 -2.25 -12.32 -22.42
C GLU A 47 -2.68 -12.87 -21.06
N LEU A 48 -4.00 -12.99 -20.85
CA LEU A 48 -4.54 -13.44 -19.58
C LEU A 48 -4.53 -14.97 -19.49
N PRO A 49 -4.19 -15.54 -18.32
CA PRO A 49 -4.33 -16.97 -18.10
C PRO A 49 -5.79 -17.44 -18.26
N PRO A 50 -6.06 -18.66 -18.77
CA PRO A 50 -7.41 -19.18 -18.97
C PRO A 50 -8.29 -19.20 -17.70
N THR A 51 -7.67 -19.13 -16.52
CA THR A 51 -8.33 -19.22 -15.21
C THR A 51 -8.57 -17.84 -14.55
N SER A 52 -8.34 -16.72 -15.22
CA SER A 52 -8.62 -15.40 -14.66
C SER A 52 -10.12 -15.24 -14.39
N ALA A 53 -10.49 -14.95 -13.15
CA ALA A 53 -11.90 -14.86 -12.72
C ALA A 53 -12.59 -13.57 -13.17
N SER A 54 -11.83 -12.65 -13.78
CA SER A 54 -12.34 -11.44 -14.41
C SER A 54 -13.02 -11.75 -15.74
N SER A 55 -14.21 -12.33 -15.69
CA SER A 55 -15.13 -12.44 -16.84
C SER A 55 -15.56 -11.03 -17.26
N GLY A 56 -14.73 -10.33 -18.03
CA GLY A 56 -14.99 -8.99 -18.53
C GLY A 56 -13.84 -7.97 -18.43
N ALA A 57 -12.63 -8.37 -17.97
CA ALA A 57 -11.47 -7.46 -17.94
C ALA A 57 -10.38 -7.86 -18.94
N ALA A 58 -10.02 -6.89 -19.77
CA ALA A 58 -8.86 -6.65 -20.61
C ALA A 58 -7.70 -7.65 -20.65
N THR A 59 -7.34 -8.01 -21.88
CA THR A 59 -5.98 -8.39 -22.29
C THR A 59 -5.24 -7.16 -22.87
N PRO A 60 -4.42 -6.43 -22.10
CA PRO A 60 -3.40 -5.56 -22.69
C PRO A 60 -2.25 -6.41 -23.28
N HIS A 61 -1.12 -5.85 -23.67
CA HIS A 61 0.06 -6.61 -24.11
C HIS A 61 1.30 -6.15 -23.33
N CYS A 62 2.05 -7.10 -22.74
CA CYS A 62 3.43 -6.87 -22.33
C CYS A 62 4.24 -8.16 -22.27
N ALA A 63 5.45 -8.12 -22.84
CA ALA A 63 6.42 -9.20 -22.87
C ALA A 63 7.14 -9.35 -21.51
N THR A 64 7.52 -10.57 -21.17
CA THR A 64 8.35 -10.91 -20.02
C THR A 64 9.76 -10.33 -20.20
N ALA A 65 10.12 -9.30 -19.45
CA ALA A 65 11.47 -8.72 -19.48
C ALA A 65 12.34 -9.20 -18.29
N PRO A 66 13.64 -9.48 -18.51
CA PRO A 66 14.59 -9.88 -17.47
C PRO A 66 15.20 -8.71 -16.67
N GLN A 67 14.79 -7.46 -16.92
CA GLN A 67 15.26 -6.23 -16.25
C GLN A 67 14.06 -5.34 -15.85
N PRO A 68 14.21 -4.44 -14.86
CA PRO A 68 13.15 -3.48 -14.53
C PRO A 68 13.00 -2.48 -15.68
N ASP A 69 11.91 -2.64 -16.42
CA ASP A 69 11.57 -1.82 -17.56
C ASP A 69 10.33 -0.96 -17.25
N VAL A 70 10.30 0.25 -17.80
CA VAL A 70 9.08 1.07 -17.89
C VAL A 70 8.50 0.90 -19.29
N LEU A 71 7.20 0.63 -19.39
CA LEU A 71 6.51 0.52 -20.66
C LEU A 71 5.46 1.62 -20.80
N GLY A 72 5.51 2.35 -21.90
CA GLY A 72 4.53 3.39 -22.24
C GLY A 72 5.13 4.79 -22.23
N ASP A 73 4.66 5.64 -23.14
CA ASP A 73 4.83 7.08 -23.02
C ASP A 73 3.66 7.65 -22.19
N ALA A 74 3.93 8.06 -20.95
CA ALA A 74 2.89 8.42 -20.01
C ALA A 74 2.10 9.69 -20.43
N LEU A 75 2.73 10.63 -21.14
CA LEU A 75 2.03 11.83 -21.64
C LEU A 75 1.06 11.47 -22.77
N SER A 76 1.47 10.61 -23.70
CA SER A 76 0.62 10.08 -24.75
C SER A 76 -0.53 9.25 -24.16
N ASP A 77 -0.25 8.36 -23.22
CA ASP A 77 -1.24 7.53 -22.53
C ASP A 77 -2.27 8.39 -21.78
N HIS A 78 -1.79 9.34 -20.97
CA HIS A 78 -2.66 10.21 -20.18
C HIS A 78 -3.43 11.21 -21.04
N GLY A 79 -2.92 11.52 -22.22
CA GLY A 79 -3.61 12.31 -23.23
C GLY A 79 -4.85 11.62 -23.82
N CYS A 80 -5.00 10.31 -23.62
CA CYS A 80 -6.10 9.51 -24.16
C CYS A 80 -7.02 8.96 -23.06
N TRP A 81 -8.30 8.81 -23.38
CA TRP A 81 -9.27 8.10 -22.56
C TRP A 81 -9.93 7.03 -23.39
N GLU A 82 -9.28 5.88 -23.48
CA GLU A 82 -9.68 4.73 -24.30
C GLU A 82 -9.67 3.45 -23.46
N ARG A 83 -10.20 2.36 -24.01
CA ARG A 83 -10.14 1.06 -23.35
C ARG A 83 -8.72 0.50 -23.43
N PRO A 84 -8.21 -0.17 -22.38
CA PRO A 84 -6.89 -0.81 -22.44
C PRO A 84 -6.68 -1.73 -23.67
N GLU A 85 -7.74 -2.39 -24.12
CA GLU A 85 -7.75 -3.30 -25.27
C GLU A 85 -7.78 -2.57 -26.62
N ASP A 86 -8.19 -1.30 -26.64
CA ASP A 86 -8.26 -0.45 -27.82
C ASP A 86 -7.05 0.46 -27.96
N MET A 87 -6.09 0.42 -27.02
CA MET A 87 -4.99 1.37 -26.99
C MET A 87 -4.14 1.32 -28.25
N ASP A 88 -3.97 2.48 -28.90
CA ASP A 88 -3.12 2.69 -30.07
C ASP A 88 -1.97 3.69 -29.81
N THR A 89 -1.88 4.18 -28.58
CA THR A 89 -0.80 5.07 -28.11
C THR A 89 0.58 4.39 -28.14
N LEU A 90 1.64 5.20 -28.23
CA LEU A 90 3.01 4.69 -28.28
C LEU A 90 3.40 4.00 -26.97
N ARG A 91 3.79 2.72 -27.07
CA ARG A 91 4.21 1.89 -25.92
C ARG A 91 5.71 1.57 -25.95
N THR A 92 6.53 2.61 -25.82
CA THR A 92 7.99 2.47 -25.78
C THR A 92 8.43 1.71 -24.54
N VAL A 93 9.36 0.76 -24.70
CA VAL A 93 10.06 0.09 -23.60
C VAL A 93 11.31 0.89 -23.25
N TYR A 94 11.39 1.33 -22.01
CA TYR A 94 12.57 1.95 -21.41
C TYR A 94 13.19 0.96 -20.43
N LYS A 95 14.52 0.91 -20.42
CA LYS A 95 15.29 0.02 -19.56
C LYS A 95 16.38 0.80 -18.83
N ILE A 96 16.88 0.23 -17.76
CA ILE A 96 18.11 0.67 -17.10
C ILE A 96 19.26 -0.24 -17.50
N ASP A 97 20.47 0.30 -17.59
CA ASP A 97 21.68 -0.45 -17.88
C ASP A 97 22.90 0.18 -17.20
N GLN A 98 24.11 -0.30 -17.52
CA GLN A 98 25.34 0.18 -16.89
C GLN A 98 25.63 1.66 -17.21
N ASN A 99 25.16 2.16 -18.36
CA ASN A 99 25.32 3.55 -18.80
C ASN A 99 24.14 4.43 -18.36
N HIS A 100 22.99 3.81 -18.08
CA HIS A 100 21.76 4.45 -17.63
C HIS A 100 21.28 3.77 -16.34
N PRO A 101 21.97 3.98 -15.20
CA PRO A 101 21.68 3.27 -13.96
C PRO A 101 20.30 3.63 -13.39
N GLY A 102 19.78 2.73 -12.54
CA GLY A 102 18.52 2.90 -11.81
C GLY A 102 18.50 2.02 -10.57
N SER A 103 19.29 2.40 -9.57
CA SER A 103 19.50 1.67 -8.32
C SER A 103 18.25 1.62 -7.45
N ASP A 104 17.41 2.64 -7.53
CA ASP A 104 16.09 2.73 -6.90
C ASP A 104 15.20 1.59 -7.41
N VAL A 105 14.82 1.62 -8.69
CA VAL A 105 13.91 0.63 -9.28
C VAL A 105 14.51 -0.79 -9.27
N ALA A 106 15.83 -0.93 -9.43
CA ALA A 106 16.50 -2.22 -9.29
C ALA A 106 16.52 -2.73 -7.84
N GLY A 107 16.82 -1.86 -6.86
CA GLY A 107 16.80 -2.19 -5.44
C GLY A 107 15.42 -2.62 -4.97
N GLU A 108 14.37 -1.90 -5.37
CA GLU A 108 12.98 -2.27 -5.07
C GLU A 108 12.58 -3.59 -5.76
N THR A 109 13.01 -3.80 -7.01
CA THR A 109 12.78 -5.07 -7.72
C THR A 109 13.46 -6.23 -6.99
N ALA A 110 14.70 -6.05 -6.52
CA ALA A 110 15.41 -7.04 -5.74
C ALA A 110 14.69 -7.34 -4.42
N ALA A 111 14.21 -6.30 -3.71
CA ALA A 111 13.42 -6.45 -2.49
C ALA A 111 12.14 -7.26 -2.73
N ALA A 112 11.38 -6.95 -3.78
CA ALA A 112 10.16 -7.65 -4.14
C ALA A 112 10.41 -9.14 -4.48
N LEU A 113 11.43 -9.43 -5.29
CA LEU A 113 11.81 -10.80 -5.65
C LEU A 113 12.29 -11.59 -4.42
N ALA A 114 13.09 -10.97 -3.56
CA ALA A 114 13.55 -11.59 -2.31
C ALA A 114 12.38 -11.89 -1.37
N ALA A 115 11.45 -10.95 -1.17
CA ALA A 115 10.25 -11.16 -0.37
C ALA A 115 9.36 -12.28 -0.95
N ALA A 116 9.11 -12.27 -2.26
CA ALA A 116 8.34 -13.32 -2.94
C ALA A 116 8.99 -14.70 -2.80
N SER A 117 10.32 -14.79 -2.86
CA SER A 117 11.05 -16.06 -2.68
C SER A 117 10.74 -16.72 -1.33
N ILE A 118 10.49 -15.94 -0.27
CA ILE A 118 10.11 -16.46 1.05
C ILE A 118 8.72 -17.10 0.99
N VAL A 119 7.77 -16.45 0.35
CA VAL A 119 6.38 -16.93 0.21
C VAL A 119 6.32 -18.23 -0.59
N PHE A 120 7.05 -18.31 -1.70
CA PHE A 120 7.06 -19.51 -2.55
C PHE A 120 7.90 -20.66 -2.01
N ARG A 121 8.67 -20.46 -0.93
CA ARG A 121 9.64 -21.45 -0.43
C ARG A 121 9.05 -22.84 -0.19
N SER A 122 7.84 -22.90 0.38
CA SER A 122 7.14 -24.17 0.65
C SER A 122 6.26 -24.65 -0.50
N ARG A 123 5.72 -23.71 -1.30
CA ARG A 123 4.74 -24.02 -2.35
C ARG A 123 5.39 -24.40 -3.69
N ASP A 124 6.48 -23.72 -4.06
CA ASP A 124 7.27 -23.98 -5.26
C ASP A 124 8.75 -23.65 -4.96
N PRO A 125 9.51 -24.63 -4.43
CA PRO A 125 10.91 -24.42 -4.07
C PRO A 125 11.80 -24.05 -5.25
N ARG A 126 11.50 -24.54 -6.47
CA ARG A 126 12.29 -24.24 -7.67
C ARG A 126 12.09 -22.79 -8.08
N TYR A 127 10.84 -22.31 -8.08
CA TYR A 127 10.53 -20.92 -8.36
C TYR A 127 11.07 -19.99 -7.27
N SER A 128 10.95 -20.38 -6.00
CA SER A 128 11.58 -19.66 -4.87
C SER A 128 13.08 -19.47 -5.07
N ALA A 129 13.82 -20.52 -5.45
CA ALA A 129 15.24 -20.44 -5.72
C ALA A 129 15.57 -19.53 -6.92
N LEU A 130 14.76 -19.60 -7.99
CA LEU A 130 14.89 -18.70 -9.15
C LEU A 130 14.71 -17.24 -8.75
N LEU A 131 13.65 -16.92 -8.00
CA LEU A 131 13.37 -15.56 -7.53
C LEU A 131 14.51 -15.02 -6.65
N LEU A 132 15.00 -15.82 -5.70
CA LEU A 132 16.11 -15.41 -4.84
C LEU A 132 17.40 -15.19 -5.64
N SER A 133 17.73 -16.09 -6.58
CA SER A 133 18.90 -15.92 -7.44
C SER A 133 18.80 -14.65 -8.28
N ARG A 134 17.61 -14.31 -8.79
CA ARG A 134 17.38 -13.08 -9.55
C ARG A 134 17.48 -11.85 -8.67
N ALA A 135 16.90 -11.88 -7.46
CA ALA A 135 17.00 -10.80 -6.50
C ALA A 135 18.46 -10.42 -6.21
N ILE A 136 19.33 -11.42 -6.01
CA ILE A 136 20.76 -11.23 -5.77
C ILE A 136 21.42 -10.53 -6.97
N SER A 137 21.23 -11.04 -8.19
CA SER A 137 21.83 -10.45 -9.39
C SER A 137 21.36 -9.02 -9.66
N VAL A 138 20.07 -8.73 -9.45
CA VAL A 138 19.51 -7.39 -9.64
C VAL A 138 20.04 -6.41 -8.59
N PHE A 139 20.17 -6.86 -7.33
CA PHE A 139 20.77 -6.06 -6.27
C PHE A 139 22.25 -5.74 -6.52
N GLU A 140 23.03 -6.73 -6.97
CA GLU A 140 24.43 -6.51 -7.35
C GLU A 140 24.57 -5.48 -8.48
N PHE A 141 23.64 -5.50 -9.44
CA PHE A 141 23.58 -4.47 -10.49
C PHE A 141 23.28 -3.09 -9.90
N ALA A 142 22.27 -2.99 -9.04
CA ALA A 142 21.84 -1.75 -8.39
C ALA A 142 22.97 -1.10 -7.58
N ASP A 143 23.69 -1.90 -6.80
CA ASP A 143 24.77 -1.42 -5.93
C ASP A 143 26.05 -1.06 -6.70
N ARG A 144 26.33 -1.78 -7.81
CA ARG A 144 27.52 -1.56 -8.64
C ARG A 144 27.38 -0.34 -9.55
N HIS A 145 26.19 -0.10 -10.10
CA HIS A 145 25.92 1.02 -11.02
C HIS A 145 24.95 1.99 -10.34
N ARG A 146 25.50 2.83 -9.47
CA ARG A 146 24.70 3.71 -8.61
C ARG A 146 24.13 4.91 -9.36
N GLY A 147 22.82 5.09 -9.32
CA GLY A 147 22.15 6.27 -9.84
C GLY A 147 20.63 6.14 -9.80
N ALA A 148 19.93 7.25 -9.65
CA ALA A 148 18.48 7.27 -9.69
C ALA A 148 17.97 7.04 -11.12
N TYR A 149 16.98 6.15 -11.30
CA TYR A 149 16.49 5.83 -12.65
C TYR A 149 15.90 7.04 -13.36
N SER A 150 15.31 7.97 -12.59
CA SER A 150 14.70 9.18 -13.10
C SER A 150 15.73 10.18 -13.64
N SER A 151 17.04 10.00 -13.35
CA SER A 151 18.10 10.80 -13.95
C SER A 151 18.25 10.50 -15.44
N SER A 152 18.25 9.21 -15.81
CA SER A 152 18.37 8.77 -17.20
C SER A 152 17.03 8.69 -17.92
N LEU A 153 15.96 8.34 -17.19
CA LEU A 153 14.62 8.12 -17.75
C LEU A 153 13.66 9.28 -17.47
N ARG A 154 14.14 10.46 -17.06
CA ARG A 154 13.32 11.62 -16.67
C ARG A 154 12.15 11.89 -17.61
N LYS A 155 12.41 11.88 -18.92
CA LYS A 155 11.40 12.17 -19.95
C LYS A 155 10.25 11.17 -19.99
N ALA A 156 10.52 9.91 -19.60
CA ALA A 156 9.52 8.84 -19.61
C ALA A 156 8.74 8.77 -18.30
N VAL A 157 9.36 9.10 -17.17
CA VAL A 157 8.81 8.78 -15.83
C VAL A 157 8.35 10.01 -15.04
N CYS A 158 8.92 11.19 -15.31
CA CYS A 158 8.51 12.44 -14.68
C CYS A 158 7.45 13.17 -15.51
N PRO A 159 6.46 13.83 -14.88
CA PRO A 159 6.36 14.14 -13.44
C PRO A 159 5.60 13.08 -12.61
N PHE A 160 5.45 11.84 -13.10
CA PHE A 160 4.56 10.84 -12.49
C PHE A 160 5.20 10.11 -11.30
N TYR A 161 6.29 9.39 -11.55
CA TYR A 161 7.02 8.62 -10.54
C TYR A 161 8.48 9.05 -10.52
N CYS A 162 8.75 10.35 -10.39
CA CYS A 162 10.14 10.79 -10.23
C CYS A 162 10.73 10.20 -8.95
N ASP A 163 12.03 9.92 -8.99
CA ASP A 163 12.78 9.71 -7.76
C ASP A 163 12.92 11.06 -7.03
N PHE A 164 12.41 11.15 -5.80
CA PHE A 164 12.54 12.34 -4.96
C PHE A 164 13.44 12.12 -3.74
N ASN A 165 13.56 10.88 -3.26
CA ASN A 165 14.31 10.54 -2.05
C ASN A 165 15.71 9.99 -2.34
N GLY A 166 16.00 9.65 -3.60
CA GLY A 166 17.22 8.97 -4.00
C GLY A 166 17.02 7.46 -4.06
N TYR A 167 18.11 6.74 -4.30
CA TYR A 167 18.13 5.28 -4.36
C TYR A 167 18.67 4.62 -3.08
N GLN A 168 19.07 5.45 -2.12
CA GLN A 168 19.83 5.03 -0.94
C GLN A 168 19.00 4.11 -0.05
N ASP A 169 17.72 4.42 0.12
CA ASP A 169 16.78 3.61 0.86
C ASP A 169 16.42 2.32 0.12
N GLU A 170 16.23 2.30 -1.20
CA GLU A 170 16.00 1.05 -1.93
C GLU A 170 17.19 0.10 -1.85
N LEU A 171 18.44 0.59 -1.79
CA LEU A 171 19.61 -0.26 -1.56
C LEU A 171 19.58 -0.88 -0.15
N LEU A 172 19.23 -0.10 0.88
CA LEU A 172 19.09 -0.63 2.24
C LEU A 172 17.89 -1.60 2.35
N TRP A 173 16.79 -1.30 1.68
CA TRP A 173 15.58 -2.12 1.63
C TRP A 173 15.81 -3.45 0.92
N GLY A 174 16.46 -3.42 -0.25
CA GLY A 174 16.88 -4.60 -1.00
C GLY A 174 17.80 -5.48 -0.18
N ALA A 175 18.81 -4.90 0.48
CA ALA A 175 19.71 -5.63 1.37
C ALA A 175 18.95 -6.25 2.57
N ALA A 176 18.01 -5.54 3.18
CA ALA A 176 17.21 -6.05 4.30
C ALA A 176 16.35 -7.26 3.90
N TRP A 177 15.69 -7.22 2.74
CA TRP A 177 14.93 -8.36 2.24
C TRP A 177 15.81 -9.53 1.80
N LEU A 178 16.96 -9.26 1.18
CA LEU A 178 17.93 -10.28 0.83
C LEU A 178 18.52 -10.97 2.07
N HIS A 179 18.83 -10.21 3.12
CA HIS A 179 19.23 -10.78 4.41
C HIS A 179 18.12 -11.67 4.98
N LYS A 180 16.88 -11.19 5.00
CA LYS A 180 15.73 -11.95 5.50
C LYS A 180 15.51 -13.25 4.71
N ALA A 181 15.61 -13.19 3.39
CA ALA A 181 15.36 -14.33 2.50
C ALA A 181 16.49 -15.35 2.53
N SER A 182 17.74 -14.91 2.39
CA SER A 182 18.92 -15.77 2.22
C SER A 182 19.60 -16.16 3.53
N ARG A 183 19.41 -15.39 4.60
CA ARG A 183 20.15 -15.49 5.88
C ARG A 183 21.67 -15.30 5.75
N ARG A 184 22.16 -14.77 4.63
CA ARG A 184 23.59 -14.50 4.43
C ARG A 184 24.03 -13.28 5.24
N ARG A 185 25.20 -13.41 5.86
CA ARG A 185 25.80 -12.35 6.71
C ARG A 185 26.20 -11.12 5.90
N GLU A 186 26.62 -11.30 4.65
CA GLU A 186 27.07 -10.23 3.75
C GLU A 186 26.05 -9.08 3.63
N TYR A 187 24.76 -9.38 3.58
CA TYR A 187 23.72 -8.34 3.51
C TYR A 187 23.50 -7.61 4.83
N ARG A 188 23.66 -8.30 5.97
CA ARG A 188 23.63 -7.64 7.29
C ARG A 188 24.83 -6.71 7.43
N GLU A 189 26.01 -7.17 7.04
CA GLU A 189 27.24 -6.38 7.06
C GLU A 189 27.16 -5.19 6.08
N TYR A 190 26.52 -5.37 4.92
CA TYR A 190 26.23 -4.28 3.99
C TYR A 190 25.36 -3.19 4.64
N ILE A 191 24.26 -3.56 5.28
CA ILE A 191 23.34 -2.61 5.95
C ILE A 191 24.11 -1.79 6.99
N VAL A 192 24.87 -2.44 7.87
CA VAL A 192 25.59 -1.78 8.96
C VAL A 192 26.68 -0.86 8.41
N LYS A 193 27.45 -1.33 7.43
CA LYS A 193 28.51 -0.55 6.80
C LYS A 193 27.97 0.70 6.10
N ASN A 194 26.78 0.58 5.50
CA ASN A 194 26.22 1.63 4.66
C ASN A 194 25.16 2.47 5.37
N GLU A 195 24.83 2.21 6.64
CA GLU A 195 23.75 2.90 7.37
C GLU A 195 23.87 4.43 7.29
N VAL A 196 25.05 4.98 7.60
CA VAL A 196 25.28 6.43 7.60
C VAL A 196 25.41 6.98 6.18
N VAL A 197 26.11 6.25 5.30
CA VAL A 197 26.42 6.70 3.92
C VAL A 197 25.20 6.66 3.01
N LEU A 198 24.28 5.72 3.25
CA LEU A 198 22.99 5.62 2.59
C LEU A 198 21.87 6.24 3.43
N HIS A 199 22.22 7.14 4.36
CA HIS A 199 21.25 8.03 5.00
C HIS A 199 20.09 7.30 5.70
N ALA A 200 20.30 6.12 6.28
CA ALA A 200 19.23 5.27 6.83
C ALA A 200 18.33 5.94 7.88
N GLY A 201 18.86 6.95 8.58
CA GLY A 201 18.16 7.76 9.58
C GLY A 201 17.43 8.99 9.03
N ASP A 202 17.52 9.27 7.74
CA ASP A 202 16.81 10.37 7.10
C ASP A 202 15.36 9.96 6.78
N THR A 203 14.44 10.92 6.78
CA THR A 203 13.02 10.73 6.37
C THR A 203 12.29 9.51 6.96
N ILE A 204 12.67 9.07 8.17
CA ILE A 204 12.12 7.87 8.87
C ILE A 204 10.61 7.89 9.13
N ASN A 205 9.92 8.97 8.76
CA ASN A 205 8.49 9.19 8.96
C ASN A 205 7.65 8.90 7.71
N GLU A 206 8.26 8.36 6.66
CA GLU A 206 7.60 8.08 5.38
C GLU A 206 7.78 6.62 4.94
N PHE A 207 6.72 6.09 4.32
CA PHE A 207 6.73 4.79 3.68
C PHE A 207 5.75 4.80 2.51
N GLY A 208 6.24 4.44 1.33
CA GLY A 208 5.45 4.41 0.10
C GLY A 208 6.29 3.89 -1.07
N TRP A 209 5.80 4.14 -2.29
CA TRP A 209 6.50 3.68 -3.50
C TRP A 209 7.86 4.36 -3.71
N ASP A 210 8.07 5.58 -3.18
CA ASP A 210 9.30 6.37 -3.34
C ASP A 210 10.23 6.33 -2.12
N ASN A 211 9.70 6.12 -0.90
CA ASN A 211 10.50 6.14 0.33
C ASN A 211 10.30 4.86 1.15
N LYS A 212 11.39 4.20 1.54
CA LYS A 212 11.41 2.93 2.29
C LYS A 212 11.94 3.07 3.72
N HIS A 213 12.42 4.23 4.15
CA HIS A 213 13.11 4.40 5.44
C HIS A 213 12.32 3.88 6.64
N ALA A 214 11.04 4.23 6.79
CA ALA A 214 10.26 3.72 7.92
C ALA A 214 10.09 2.19 7.86
N GLY A 215 9.92 1.63 6.64
CA GLY A 215 9.83 0.20 6.41
C GLY A 215 11.11 -0.55 6.76
N ILE A 216 12.27 -0.01 6.38
CA ILE A 216 13.61 -0.54 6.70
C ILE A 216 13.80 -0.63 8.21
N ASN A 217 13.55 0.48 8.92
CA ASN A 217 13.69 0.56 10.37
C ASN A 217 12.75 -0.44 11.09
N VAL A 218 11.48 -0.54 10.65
CA VAL A 218 10.51 -1.51 11.19
C VAL A 218 10.89 -2.97 10.86
N LEU A 219 11.50 -3.23 9.71
CA LEU A 219 11.90 -4.58 9.31
C LEU A 219 13.13 -5.07 10.10
N ILE A 220 14.16 -4.23 10.19
CA ILE A 220 15.45 -4.55 10.81
C ILE A 220 15.37 -4.56 12.34
N SER A 221 14.56 -3.67 12.95
CA SER A 221 14.37 -3.64 14.41
C SER A 221 13.91 -4.98 15.01
N LYS A 222 13.28 -5.84 14.21
CA LYS A 222 12.85 -7.19 14.61
C LYS A 222 14.00 -8.17 14.76
N GLU A 223 15.15 -7.87 14.17
CA GLU A 223 16.34 -8.70 14.17
C GLU A 223 17.33 -8.32 15.28
N VAL A 224 17.09 -7.18 15.95
CA VAL A 224 17.77 -6.78 17.18
C VAL A 224 17.47 -7.85 18.24
N ARG A 225 18.42 -8.75 18.47
CA ARG A 225 18.35 -9.69 19.58
C ARG A 225 18.92 -8.97 20.79
N SER A 226 18.18 -8.96 21.89
CA SER A 226 18.74 -8.61 23.20
C SER A 226 19.75 -9.67 23.60
N VAL A 227 20.98 -9.57 23.08
CA VAL A 227 22.15 -10.27 23.61
C VAL A 227 22.80 -9.30 24.58
N ASP A 228 22.62 -9.56 25.87
CA ASP A 228 23.24 -8.74 26.92
C ASP A 228 24.76 -8.74 26.73
N GLY A 229 25.35 -7.56 26.50
CA GLY A 229 26.81 -7.36 26.53
C GLY A 229 27.49 -6.99 25.20
N GLU A 230 26.85 -7.09 24.04
CA GLU A 230 27.34 -6.47 22.80
C GLU A 230 26.52 -5.23 22.45
N ALA A 231 27.21 -4.16 22.00
CA ALA A 231 26.52 -3.05 21.36
C ALA A 231 25.89 -3.58 20.06
N ASP A 232 24.58 -3.85 20.09
CA ASP A 232 23.86 -4.25 18.89
C ASP A 232 23.89 -3.07 17.91
N TYR A 233 24.68 -3.22 16.86
CA TYR A 233 24.83 -2.25 15.79
C TYR A 233 23.54 -2.01 14.99
N LEU A 234 22.46 -2.75 15.26
CA LEU A 234 21.13 -2.51 14.72
C LEU A 234 20.22 -1.68 15.68
N ASN A 235 20.74 -1.27 16.84
CA ASN A 235 19.95 -0.52 17.83
C ASN A 235 19.49 0.86 17.31
N SER A 236 20.24 1.48 16.41
CA SER A 236 19.83 2.70 15.71
C SER A 236 18.52 2.51 14.94
N PHE A 237 18.39 1.42 14.17
CA PHE A 237 17.16 1.08 13.44
C PHE A 237 15.97 0.88 14.38
N LYS A 238 16.21 0.27 15.54
CA LYS A 238 15.18 0.16 16.58
C LYS A 238 14.77 1.52 17.13
N ASN A 239 15.72 2.40 17.46
CA ASN A 239 15.43 3.73 17.97
C ASN A 239 14.65 4.57 16.94
N ASN A 240 15.00 4.45 15.66
CA ASN A 240 14.29 5.10 14.56
C ASN A 240 12.87 4.55 14.42
N ALA A 241 12.68 3.23 14.51
CA ALA A 241 11.35 2.62 14.47
C ALA A 241 10.48 3.04 15.66
N ASP A 242 11.04 3.07 16.88
CA ASP A 242 10.36 3.56 18.08
C ASP A 242 9.93 5.03 17.91
N SER A 243 10.85 5.89 17.48
CA SER A 243 10.59 7.31 17.22
C SER A 243 9.46 7.48 16.21
N PHE A 244 9.57 6.81 15.05
CA PHE A 244 8.57 6.83 13.99
C PHE A 244 7.16 6.46 14.50
N ILE A 245 7.03 5.34 15.21
CA ILE A 245 5.74 4.86 15.71
C ILE A 245 5.12 5.85 16.70
N CYS A 246 5.94 6.50 17.53
CA CYS A 246 5.47 7.55 18.42
C CYS A 246 4.87 8.74 17.66
N THR A 247 5.43 9.10 16.49
CA THR A 247 4.91 10.21 15.67
C THR A 247 3.54 9.95 15.04
N LEU A 248 3.10 8.69 14.99
CA LEU A 248 1.82 8.29 14.42
C LEU A 248 0.68 8.29 15.46
N LEU A 249 1.00 8.36 16.75
CA LEU A 249 -0.01 8.28 17.81
C LEU A 249 -0.88 9.55 17.85
N PRO A 250 -2.21 9.44 17.99
CA PRO A 250 -3.07 10.60 18.15
C PRO A 250 -2.70 11.47 19.36
N GLY A 251 -2.64 12.79 19.16
CA GLY A 251 -2.46 13.79 20.21
C GLY A 251 -1.08 13.77 20.87
N VAL A 252 -0.02 13.42 20.13
CA VAL A 252 1.38 13.69 20.52
C VAL A 252 1.82 15.06 19.99
N SER A 253 2.77 15.70 20.66
CA SER A 253 3.23 17.06 20.31
C SER A 253 4.01 17.12 18.99
N ASN A 254 4.77 16.07 18.67
CA ASN A 254 5.63 16.01 17.47
C ASN A 254 5.05 15.06 16.40
N SER A 255 3.74 15.17 16.15
CA SER A 255 3.05 14.30 15.19
C SER A 255 3.51 14.56 13.76
N GLN A 256 3.73 13.49 13.00
CA GLN A 256 4.08 13.56 11.56
C GLN A 256 2.88 13.32 10.65
N VAL A 257 1.71 13.09 11.26
CA VAL A 257 0.43 12.91 10.60
C VAL A 257 -0.64 13.80 11.23
N GLN A 258 -1.65 14.16 10.46
CA GLN A 258 -2.88 14.74 10.95
C GLN A 258 -3.97 13.66 11.02
N TYR A 259 -5.08 13.97 11.68
CA TYR A 259 -6.27 13.13 11.69
C TYR A 259 -7.47 13.95 11.23
N SER A 260 -8.26 13.40 10.32
CA SER A 260 -9.55 13.99 9.96
C SER A 260 -10.51 13.96 11.15
N PRO A 261 -11.60 14.77 11.15
CA PRO A 261 -12.66 14.65 12.15
C PRO A 261 -13.20 13.22 12.34
N GLY A 262 -13.28 12.43 11.27
CA GLY A 262 -13.69 11.02 11.28
C GLY A 262 -12.62 10.04 11.79
N GLY A 263 -11.39 10.50 12.03
CA GLY A 263 -10.28 9.72 12.56
C GLY A 263 -9.41 9.02 11.50
N LEU A 264 -9.44 9.46 10.24
CA LEU A 264 -8.54 8.98 9.19
C LEU A 264 -7.18 9.66 9.31
N ILE A 265 -6.10 8.87 9.19
CA ILE A 265 -4.74 9.41 9.05
C ILE A 265 -4.68 10.28 7.80
N PHE A 266 -4.15 11.49 7.93
CA PHE A 266 -4.05 12.45 6.84
C PHE A 266 -2.62 12.98 6.70
N LYS A 267 -2.06 12.84 5.49
CA LYS A 267 -0.84 13.52 5.04
C LYS A 267 -1.15 14.29 3.76
N THR A 268 -0.66 15.51 3.66
CA THR A 268 -0.79 16.32 2.45
C THR A 268 0.02 15.68 1.32
N GLY A 269 -0.56 15.58 0.12
CA GLY A 269 0.08 14.93 -1.03
C GLY A 269 -0.93 14.67 -2.13
N GLY A 270 -0.59 13.77 -3.06
CA GLY A 270 -1.47 13.36 -4.15
C GLY A 270 -2.65 12.52 -3.66
N SER A 271 -2.41 11.26 -3.28
CA SER A 271 -3.44 10.32 -2.83
C SER A 271 -3.24 9.95 -1.36
N ASN A 272 -4.14 10.39 -0.48
CA ASN A 272 -3.96 10.19 0.97
C ASN A 272 -4.03 8.71 1.39
N MET A 273 -4.85 7.89 0.72
CA MET A 273 -5.01 6.48 1.07
C MET A 273 -3.73 5.65 0.91
N GLN A 274 -2.74 6.11 0.12
CA GLN A 274 -1.40 5.50 0.10
C GLN A 274 -0.77 5.53 1.50
N HIS A 275 -0.84 6.68 2.18
CA HIS A 275 -0.27 6.86 3.50
C HIS A 275 -1.08 6.08 4.55
N VAL A 276 -2.41 6.13 4.46
CA VAL A 276 -3.30 5.41 5.40
C VAL A 276 -2.97 3.93 5.42
N THR A 277 -2.93 3.29 4.25
CA THR A 277 -2.72 1.84 4.13
C THR A 277 -1.28 1.44 4.49
N SER A 278 -0.28 2.16 3.98
CA SER A 278 1.15 1.92 4.25
C SER A 278 1.52 2.10 5.73
N LEU A 279 1.10 3.20 6.35
CA LEU A 279 1.41 3.48 7.76
C LEU A 279 0.66 2.53 8.70
N SER A 280 -0.60 2.20 8.38
CA SER A 280 -1.35 1.19 9.13
C SER A 280 -0.69 -0.17 9.07
N PHE A 281 -0.17 -0.56 7.91
CA PHE A 281 0.57 -1.82 7.76
C PHE A 281 1.83 -1.83 8.63
N LEU A 282 2.61 -0.75 8.67
CA LEU A 282 3.78 -0.64 9.54
C LEU A 282 3.41 -0.64 11.04
N LEU A 283 2.34 0.07 11.45
CA LEU A 283 1.80 0.02 12.81
C LEU A 283 1.47 -1.40 13.24
N LEU A 284 0.81 -2.17 12.38
CA LEU A 284 0.48 -3.56 12.65
C LEU A 284 1.73 -4.46 12.68
N ALA A 285 2.64 -4.28 11.72
CA ALA A 285 3.88 -5.04 11.65
C ALA A 285 4.75 -4.82 12.89
N TYR A 286 4.78 -3.60 13.42
CA TYR A 286 5.53 -3.24 14.64
C TYR A 286 4.79 -3.68 15.91
N SER A 287 3.46 -3.57 15.95
CA SER A 287 2.62 -4.13 17.02
C SER A 287 2.92 -5.61 17.28
N ASN A 288 3.00 -6.40 16.21
CA ASN A 288 3.33 -7.81 16.32
C ASN A 288 4.74 -8.01 16.91
N TYR A 289 5.73 -7.21 16.53
CA TYR A 289 7.06 -7.27 17.13
C TYR A 289 7.03 -6.95 18.63
N LEU A 290 6.41 -5.85 19.04
CA LEU A 290 6.30 -5.47 20.45
C LEU A 290 5.60 -6.55 21.28
N SER A 291 4.58 -7.20 20.71
CA SER A 291 3.87 -8.31 21.36
C SER A 291 4.77 -9.52 21.56
N HIS A 292 5.57 -9.92 20.57
CA HIS A 292 6.49 -11.07 20.69
C HIS A 292 7.66 -10.77 21.63
N ALA A 293 8.15 -9.53 21.63
CA ALA A 293 9.26 -9.10 22.48
C ALA A 293 8.81 -8.72 23.91
N ASN A 294 7.50 -8.68 24.18
CA ASN A 294 6.89 -8.17 25.42
C ASN A 294 7.45 -6.77 25.80
N LYS A 295 7.46 -5.85 24.83
CA LYS A 295 7.99 -4.49 24.97
C LYS A 295 6.91 -3.43 24.79
N VAL A 296 7.19 -2.25 25.33
CA VAL A 296 6.39 -1.03 25.18
C VAL A 296 7.34 0.10 24.78
N VAL A 297 6.88 1.00 23.92
CA VAL A 297 7.67 2.16 23.48
C VAL A 297 7.24 3.41 24.25
N PRO A 298 8.16 4.07 24.98
CA PRO A 298 7.86 5.34 25.63
C PRO A 298 7.82 6.47 24.58
N CYS A 299 6.68 7.15 24.47
CA CYS A 299 6.41 8.23 23.51
C CYS A 299 6.19 9.55 24.24
N GLY A 300 7.16 9.95 25.08
CA GLY A 300 7.04 11.10 25.97
C GLY A 300 5.98 10.88 27.06
N GLY A 301 4.92 11.68 27.06
CA GLY A 301 3.81 11.56 28.03
C GLY A 301 2.84 10.40 27.76
N LYS A 302 3.05 9.63 26.69
CA LYS A 302 2.26 8.46 26.33
C LYS A 302 3.17 7.25 26.13
N SER A 303 2.56 6.09 25.94
CA SER A 303 3.29 4.88 25.54
C SER A 303 2.57 4.22 24.38
N ALA A 304 3.33 3.67 23.45
CA ALA A 304 2.85 2.80 22.38
C ALA A 304 2.96 1.34 22.83
N THR A 305 1.80 0.73 23.10
CA THR A 305 1.66 -0.70 23.36
C THR A 305 1.27 -1.45 22.09
N SER A 306 1.57 -2.75 22.01
CA SER A 306 1.13 -3.60 20.89
C SER A 306 -0.38 -3.48 20.64
N THR A 307 -1.20 -3.50 21.70
CA THR A 307 -2.66 -3.35 21.62
C THR A 307 -3.07 -2.02 21.01
N GLN A 308 -2.49 -0.89 21.44
CA GLN A 308 -2.83 0.43 20.89
C GLN A 308 -2.49 0.54 19.41
N LEU A 309 -1.31 0.07 19.00
CA LEU A 309 -0.89 0.11 17.59
C LEU A 309 -1.80 -0.74 16.71
N ARG A 310 -2.19 -1.93 17.18
CA ARG A 310 -3.14 -2.81 16.47
C ARG A 310 -4.52 -2.18 16.34
N LEU A 311 -5.02 -1.55 17.41
CA LEU A 311 -6.32 -0.85 17.39
C LEU A 311 -6.30 0.34 16.44
N LEU A 312 -5.19 1.10 16.41
CA LEU A 312 -5.03 2.22 15.49
C LEU A 312 -5.04 1.75 14.03
N ALA A 313 -4.26 0.71 13.69
CA ALA A 313 -4.27 0.12 12.35
C ALA A 313 -5.66 -0.41 11.97
N LYS A 314 -6.35 -1.07 12.91
CA LYS A 314 -7.72 -1.58 12.70
C LYS A 314 -8.70 -0.44 12.40
N ARG A 315 -8.64 0.66 13.16
CA ARG A 315 -9.51 1.83 12.95
C ARG A 315 -9.37 2.39 11.53
N GLN A 316 -8.17 2.40 10.97
CA GLN A 316 -7.96 2.86 9.59
C GLN A 316 -8.57 1.90 8.56
N VAL A 317 -8.43 0.58 8.76
CA VAL A 317 -9.09 -0.43 7.91
C VAL A 317 -10.61 -0.30 7.99
N ASP A 318 -11.16 -0.18 9.19
CA ASP A 318 -12.60 0.00 9.39
C ASP A 318 -13.10 1.29 8.72
N TYR A 319 -12.34 2.38 8.81
CA TYR A 319 -12.65 3.62 8.11
C TYR A 319 -12.73 3.39 6.59
N ILE A 320 -11.77 2.69 5.99
CA ILE A 320 -11.79 2.34 4.55
C ILE A 320 -13.02 1.49 4.21
N LEU A 321 -13.45 0.61 5.11
CA LEU A 321 -14.55 -0.33 4.88
C LEU A 321 -15.95 0.24 5.22
N GLY A 322 -16.03 1.43 5.82
CA GLY A 322 -17.29 2.17 5.97
C GLY A 322 -17.53 2.83 7.33
N ASP A 323 -16.66 2.63 8.31
CA ASP A 323 -16.74 3.27 9.63
C ASP A 323 -16.16 4.69 9.59
N ASN A 324 -16.84 5.55 8.82
CA ASN A 324 -16.49 6.94 8.59
C ASN A 324 -17.75 7.83 8.56
N PRO A 325 -17.61 9.17 8.61
CA PRO A 325 -18.74 10.09 8.65
C PRO A 325 -19.74 9.93 7.50
N LEU A 326 -19.29 9.48 6.33
CA LEU A 326 -20.13 9.28 5.15
C LEU A 326 -20.84 7.92 5.14
N ARG A 327 -20.51 7.01 6.07
CA ARG A 327 -21.01 5.62 6.12
C ARG A 327 -20.94 4.93 4.75
N MET A 328 -19.80 5.08 4.08
CA MET A 328 -19.52 4.52 2.77
C MET A 328 -18.18 3.82 2.77
N SER A 329 -18.07 2.67 2.12
CA SER A 329 -16.75 2.08 1.88
C SER A 329 -16.01 2.92 0.85
N TYR A 330 -14.69 3.01 0.97
CA TYR A 330 -13.80 3.49 -0.09
C TYR A 330 -13.23 2.35 -0.93
N MET A 331 -13.63 1.10 -0.66
CA MET A 331 -13.36 -0.07 -1.49
C MET A 331 -14.55 -0.33 -2.42
N VAL A 332 -14.30 -0.30 -3.72
CA VAL A 332 -15.32 -0.52 -4.75
C VAL A 332 -15.89 -1.93 -4.65
N GLY A 333 -17.22 -2.04 -4.63
CA GLY A 333 -17.94 -3.32 -4.51
C GLY A 333 -17.96 -3.91 -3.10
N TYR A 334 -17.52 -3.20 -2.07
CA TYR A 334 -17.63 -3.63 -0.67
C TYR A 334 -18.71 -2.83 0.08
N GLY A 335 -19.57 -3.53 0.81
CA GLY A 335 -20.69 -2.93 1.53
C GLY A 335 -21.80 -2.37 0.61
N PRO A 336 -22.83 -1.76 1.19
CA PRO A 336 -24.00 -1.26 0.45
C PRO A 336 -23.78 0.08 -0.26
N ARG A 337 -22.74 0.83 0.10
CA ARG A 337 -22.39 2.14 -0.48
C ARG A 337 -20.89 2.22 -0.69
N TYR A 338 -20.46 2.46 -1.93
CA TYR A 338 -19.07 2.57 -2.36
C TYR A 338 -18.95 3.52 -3.58
N PRO A 339 -17.73 3.97 -3.96
CA PRO A 339 -17.51 4.84 -5.12
C PRO A 339 -18.00 4.21 -6.41
N MET A 340 -18.76 4.96 -7.19
CA MET A 340 -19.34 4.51 -8.46
C MET A 340 -18.67 5.16 -9.67
N ARG A 341 -17.89 6.24 -9.49
CA ARG A 341 -17.34 7.06 -10.57
C ARG A 341 -15.83 7.24 -10.42
N ILE A 342 -15.12 6.13 -10.22
CA ILE A 342 -13.66 6.11 -10.01
C ILE A 342 -12.89 6.49 -11.28
N HIS A 343 -11.74 7.17 -11.12
CA HIS A 343 -10.81 7.52 -12.20
C HIS A 343 -10.09 6.27 -12.70
N HIS A 344 -10.73 5.48 -13.57
CA HIS A 344 -10.12 4.27 -14.13
C HIS A 344 -10.68 3.98 -15.53
N ARG A 345 -9.81 3.96 -16.55
CA ARG A 345 -10.19 3.76 -17.97
C ARG A 345 -11.00 2.48 -18.17
N GLY A 346 -10.42 1.32 -17.85
CA GLY A 346 -11.11 0.03 -18.00
C GLY A 346 -12.39 -0.13 -17.18
N SER A 347 -12.60 0.70 -16.15
CA SER A 347 -13.85 0.69 -15.37
C SER A 347 -14.92 1.61 -15.99
N SER A 348 -14.50 2.77 -16.48
CA SER A 348 -15.36 3.85 -16.96
C SER A 348 -15.87 3.69 -18.39
N LEU A 349 -15.15 2.93 -19.23
CA LEU A 349 -15.55 2.65 -20.61
C LEU A 349 -16.28 1.30 -20.72
N PRO A 350 -17.28 1.15 -21.62
CA PRO A 350 -18.04 -0.10 -21.77
C PRO A 350 -17.15 -1.25 -22.27
N ALA A 351 -17.27 -2.44 -21.68
CA ALA A 351 -16.52 -3.62 -22.12
C ALA A 351 -16.84 -4.02 -23.58
N ILE A 352 -15.92 -4.76 -24.22
CA ILE A 352 -16.03 -5.20 -25.62
C ILE A 352 -17.40 -5.84 -25.94
N PRO A 353 -17.97 -6.76 -25.14
CA PRO A 353 -19.27 -7.35 -25.44
C PRO A 353 -20.43 -6.33 -25.50
N ALA A 354 -20.35 -5.25 -24.73
CA ALA A 354 -21.37 -4.20 -24.69
C ALA A 354 -21.14 -3.11 -25.76
N HIS A 355 -19.90 -2.94 -26.22
CA HIS A 355 -19.54 -1.99 -27.27
C HIS A 355 -18.42 -2.59 -28.16
N PRO A 356 -18.75 -3.43 -29.16
CA PRO A 356 -17.74 -4.15 -29.93
C PRO A 356 -16.86 -3.25 -30.81
N ALA A 357 -17.35 -2.07 -31.20
CA ALA A 357 -16.56 -1.11 -31.96
C ALA A 357 -15.41 -0.57 -31.11
N HIS A 358 -14.26 -0.35 -31.75
CA HIS A 358 -13.09 0.29 -31.17
C HIS A 358 -13.43 1.72 -30.69
N ILE A 359 -12.93 2.10 -29.52
CA ILE A 359 -13.11 3.44 -28.94
C ILE A 359 -11.79 4.20 -29.08
N GLN A 360 -11.76 5.21 -29.93
CA GLN A 360 -10.56 6.00 -30.20
C GLN A 360 -10.17 6.88 -29.00
N CYS A 361 -8.89 7.21 -28.89
CA CYS A 361 -8.28 8.03 -27.84
C CYS A 361 -9.13 9.20 -27.30
N LYS A 362 -9.72 10.04 -28.19
CA LYS A 362 -10.53 11.20 -27.79
C LYS A 362 -12.03 10.91 -27.70
N GLU A 363 -12.50 9.81 -28.26
CA GLU A 363 -13.92 9.45 -28.20
C GLU A 363 -14.37 9.08 -26.80
N GLY A 364 -13.47 8.55 -25.96
CA GLY A 364 -13.83 8.18 -24.61
C GLY A 364 -13.90 9.33 -23.60
N THR A 365 -13.58 10.57 -24.01
CA THR A 365 -13.79 11.77 -23.17
C THR A 365 -15.24 11.90 -22.70
N ARG A 366 -16.22 11.45 -23.50
CA ARG A 366 -17.63 11.42 -23.10
C ARG A 366 -17.89 10.50 -21.91
N PHE A 367 -17.15 9.39 -21.79
CA PHE A 367 -17.24 8.48 -20.65
C PHE A 367 -16.54 9.07 -19.44
N TYR A 368 -15.36 9.66 -19.61
CA TYR A 368 -14.64 10.36 -18.54
C TYR A 368 -15.50 11.43 -17.85
N LEU A 369 -16.16 12.30 -18.63
CA LEU A 369 -16.99 13.40 -18.11
C LEU A 369 -18.41 12.98 -17.71
N SER A 370 -18.80 11.72 -17.93
CA SER A 370 -20.18 11.29 -17.69
C SER A 370 -20.58 11.42 -16.20
N PRO A 371 -21.84 11.79 -15.90
CA PRO A 371 -22.37 11.76 -14.54
C PRO A 371 -22.75 10.34 -14.10
N ASN A 372 -22.85 9.39 -15.04
CA ASN A 372 -23.29 8.04 -14.74
C ASN A 372 -22.18 7.23 -14.04
N PRO A 373 -22.56 6.22 -13.24
CA PRO A 373 -21.64 5.20 -12.73
C PRO A 373 -20.77 4.58 -13.82
N ASN A 374 -19.60 4.10 -13.44
CA ASN A 374 -18.73 3.29 -14.28
C ASN A 374 -19.48 1.99 -14.69
N PRO A 375 -19.51 1.64 -15.99
CA PRO A 375 -20.21 0.45 -16.48
C PRO A 375 -19.59 -0.86 -15.98
N ASN A 376 -18.27 -0.89 -15.72
CA ASN A 376 -17.60 -2.07 -15.18
C ASN A 376 -17.17 -1.79 -13.74
N VAL A 377 -17.67 -2.58 -12.78
CA VAL A 377 -17.33 -2.42 -11.37
C VAL A 377 -15.94 -3.01 -11.12
N LEU A 378 -14.96 -2.16 -10.80
CA LEU A 378 -13.60 -2.58 -10.47
C LEU A 378 -13.53 -3.08 -9.01
N VAL A 379 -14.06 -4.28 -8.78
CA VAL A 379 -14.22 -4.86 -7.44
C VAL A 379 -12.89 -4.89 -6.67
N GLY A 380 -12.91 -4.40 -5.44
CA GLY A 380 -11.77 -4.40 -4.53
C GLY A 380 -10.81 -3.22 -4.67
N ALA A 381 -10.99 -2.36 -5.67
CA ALA A 381 -10.18 -1.16 -5.82
C ALA A 381 -10.43 -0.20 -4.65
N VAL A 382 -9.36 0.26 -4.00
CA VAL A 382 -9.43 1.32 -3.00
C VAL A 382 -8.99 2.63 -3.64
N VAL A 383 -9.90 3.61 -3.63
CA VAL A 383 -9.66 4.95 -4.20
C VAL A 383 -8.77 5.79 -3.28
N GLY A 384 -8.28 6.93 -3.77
CA GLY A 384 -7.46 7.86 -2.98
C GLY A 384 -8.11 8.43 -1.71
N GLY A 385 -9.45 8.37 -1.61
CA GLY A 385 -10.21 8.57 -0.38
C GLY A 385 -10.68 10.02 -0.18
N PRO A 386 -11.22 10.36 1.00
CA PRO A 386 -11.73 11.69 1.27
C PRO A 386 -10.61 12.69 1.53
N ASN A 387 -10.94 13.97 1.43
CA ASN A 387 -10.05 15.05 1.88
C ASN A 387 -9.98 15.14 3.41
N ARG A 388 -9.18 16.09 3.93
CA ARG A 388 -8.96 16.29 5.37
C ARG A 388 -10.21 16.51 6.22
N SER A 389 -11.33 16.91 5.61
CA SER A 389 -12.61 17.16 6.27
C SER A 389 -13.59 15.98 6.12
N ASP A 390 -13.10 14.80 5.74
CA ASP A 390 -13.89 13.60 5.45
C ASP A 390 -14.85 13.73 4.24
N ALA A 391 -14.67 14.76 3.41
CA ALA A 391 -15.50 14.96 2.21
C ALA A 391 -14.95 14.19 1.01
N PHE A 392 -15.83 13.53 0.25
CA PHE A 392 -15.47 12.73 -0.92
C PHE A 392 -16.45 13.00 -2.08
N PRO A 393 -15.98 13.43 -3.26
CA PRO A 393 -16.85 13.87 -4.37
C PRO A 393 -17.40 12.74 -5.25
N ASP A 394 -16.83 11.53 -5.21
CA ASP A 394 -17.11 10.41 -6.12
C ASP A 394 -17.18 10.85 -7.60
N SER A 395 -16.05 11.29 -8.15
CA SER A 395 -16.00 11.95 -9.45
C SER A 395 -14.67 11.73 -10.15
N ARG A 396 -14.71 11.15 -11.36
CA ARG A 396 -13.55 10.81 -12.20
C ARG A 396 -12.53 11.94 -12.34
N PRO A 397 -12.90 13.21 -12.55
CA PRO A 397 -11.90 14.28 -12.67
C PRO A 397 -11.13 14.61 -11.40
N PHE A 398 -11.65 14.23 -10.23
CA PHE A 398 -10.97 14.37 -8.95
C PHE A 398 -10.09 13.14 -8.71
N PHE A 399 -9.03 13.01 -9.51
CA PHE A 399 -8.19 11.80 -9.53
C PHE A 399 -7.47 11.56 -8.18
N GLN A 400 -7.09 12.63 -7.46
CA GLN A 400 -6.47 12.53 -6.14
C GLN A 400 -7.33 11.73 -5.13
N GLU A 401 -8.65 11.90 -5.20
CA GLU A 401 -9.61 11.20 -4.36
C GLU A 401 -10.12 9.90 -4.99
N SER A 402 -10.31 9.87 -6.31
CA SER A 402 -11.08 8.83 -7.01
C SER A 402 -10.25 7.79 -7.76
N GLU A 403 -8.94 7.98 -7.91
CA GLU A 403 -8.05 7.05 -8.59
C GLU A 403 -7.61 5.93 -7.64
N PRO A 404 -7.82 4.64 -8.01
CA PRO A 404 -7.20 3.53 -7.32
C PRO A 404 -5.81 3.24 -7.89
N THR A 405 -4.89 2.78 -7.04
CA THR A 405 -3.55 2.37 -7.47
C THR A 405 -3.12 1.09 -6.78
N THR A 406 -2.18 0.37 -7.40
CA THR A 406 -1.65 -0.90 -6.88
C THR A 406 -0.99 -0.73 -5.52
N TYR A 407 -0.28 0.38 -5.30
CA TYR A 407 0.41 0.66 -4.04
C TYR A 407 -0.52 1.07 -2.89
N ILE A 408 -1.78 1.47 -3.15
CA ILE A 408 -2.79 1.64 -2.08
C ILE A 408 -3.28 0.26 -1.61
N ASN A 409 -3.60 -0.63 -2.55
CA ASN A 409 -4.12 -1.95 -2.24
C ASN A 409 -3.05 -2.90 -1.64
N ALA A 410 -1.79 -2.80 -2.07
CA ALA A 410 -0.73 -3.73 -1.67
C ALA A 410 -0.54 -3.87 -0.13
N PRO A 411 -0.33 -2.80 0.65
CA PRO A 411 -0.24 -2.90 2.11
C PRO A 411 -1.57 -3.29 2.76
N LEU A 412 -2.71 -2.94 2.16
CA LEU A 412 -4.04 -3.30 2.67
C LEU A 412 -4.29 -4.82 2.64
N VAL A 413 -3.77 -5.55 1.65
CA VAL A 413 -3.87 -7.03 1.62
C VAL A 413 -3.30 -7.64 2.90
N GLY A 414 -2.15 -7.16 3.36
CA GLY A 414 -1.51 -7.63 4.59
C GLY A 414 -2.33 -7.32 5.85
N LEU A 415 -2.94 -6.13 5.91
CA LEU A 415 -3.84 -5.73 6.99
C LEU A 415 -5.09 -6.62 7.05
N LEU A 416 -5.77 -6.79 5.92
CA LEU A 416 -6.98 -7.60 5.80
C LEU A 416 -6.70 -9.06 6.13
N ALA A 417 -5.60 -9.62 5.64
CA ALA A 417 -5.17 -10.99 5.94
C ALA A 417 -4.96 -11.20 7.45
N TYR A 418 -4.33 -10.24 8.13
CA TYR A 418 -4.14 -10.33 9.58
C TYR A 418 -5.47 -10.29 10.34
N PHE A 419 -6.35 -9.32 10.06
CA PHE A 419 -7.61 -9.16 10.77
C PHE A 419 -8.64 -10.25 10.46
N TRP A 420 -8.56 -10.85 9.27
CA TRP A 420 -9.30 -12.07 8.93
C TRP A 420 -8.80 -13.26 9.75
N ALA A 421 -7.49 -13.50 9.79
CA ALA A 421 -6.91 -14.68 10.45
C ALA A 421 -6.98 -14.63 11.99
N HIS A 422 -6.84 -13.44 12.59
CA HIS A 422 -6.75 -13.29 14.04
C HIS A 422 -8.07 -12.90 14.71
N GLY A 423 -9.14 -12.72 13.92
CA GLY A 423 -10.44 -12.31 14.41
C GLY A 423 -10.37 -11.02 15.24
N ALA A 424 -10.68 -9.87 14.60
CA ALA A 424 -10.97 -8.60 15.29
C ALA A 424 -11.70 -8.69 16.64
#